data_AF-A0A3R8VIB9-F1
#
_entry.id   AF-A0A3R8VIB9-F1
#
_cell.length_a   1.000
_cell.length_b   1.000
_cell.length_c   1.000
_cell.angle_alpha   90.00
_cell.angle_beta   90.00
_cell.angle_gamma   90.00
#
_symmetry.space_group_name_H-M   'P 1'
#
loop_
_entity.id
_entity.type
_entity.pdbx_description
1 polymer ?
#
loop_
_entity_poly.entity_id
_entity_poly.type
_entity_poly.pdbx_seq_one_letter_code
_entity_poly.pdbx_strand_id
1 'polypeptide(L)'
;MRAVARWKARGYRVEVEERRQVGACGATAYGTVKRFFASHPRRTLHRFLDDLHKPRGGSVVVAASTVDMPDVEPADQFTDLVDAHGTGNVLVLPEEFQTYRVRFTGHRYDSWLEDTLATHIQVEPAGGREPGLFTTTEVMRLARW
;
A
#
# COMPACT_ATOMS: atom_id res chain seq x y z
N MET A 1 10.55 -1.46 -3.09
CA MET A 1 9.95 -2.75 -2.63
C MET A 1 10.46 -3.92 -3.49
N ARG A 2 10.69 -5.13 -2.93
CA ARG A 2 11.15 -6.32 -3.69
C ARG A 2 10.17 -6.73 -4.80
N ALA A 3 8.88 -6.42 -4.63
CA ALA A 3 7.81 -6.69 -5.59
C ALA A 3 8.04 -6.10 -6.99
N VAL A 4 8.68 -4.93 -7.10
CA VAL A 4 8.92 -4.26 -8.38
C VAL A 4 9.71 -5.15 -9.35
N ALA A 5 10.75 -5.82 -8.85
CA ALA A 5 11.56 -6.72 -9.67
C ALA A 5 10.74 -7.93 -10.17
N ARG A 6 9.85 -8.45 -9.32
CA ARG A 6 8.98 -9.59 -9.65
C ARG A 6 7.90 -9.23 -10.66
N TRP A 7 7.28 -8.07 -10.52
CA TRP A 7 6.34 -7.56 -11.53
C TRP A 7 7.05 -7.35 -12.88
N LYS A 8 8.23 -6.74 -12.91
CA LYS A 8 9.03 -6.61 -14.14
C LYS A 8 9.35 -7.97 -14.76
N ALA A 9 9.79 -8.95 -13.96
CA ALA A 9 10.07 -10.31 -14.42
C ALA A 9 8.83 -11.02 -15.02
N ARG A 10 7.62 -10.64 -14.58
CA ARG A 10 6.35 -11.16 -15.09
C ARG A 10 5.82 -10.40 -16.33
N GLY A 11 6.59 -9.43 -16.83
CA GLY A 11 6.28 -8.67 -18.03
C GLY A 11 5.41 -7.43 -17.81
N TYR A 12 5.30 -6.95 -16.57
CA TYR A 12 4.69 -5.65 -16.30
C TYR A 12 5.68 -4.53 -16.65
N ARG A 13 5.19 -3.50 -17.35
CA ARG A 13 5.84 -2.19 -17.31
C ARG A 13 5.43 -1.54 -15.98
N VAL A 14 6.42 -1.05 -15.24
CA VAL A 14 6.23 -0.49 -13.89
C VAL A 14 6.79 0.91 -13.88
N GLU A 15 5.93 1.89 -13.63
CA GLU A 15 6.29 3.27 -13.31
C GLU A 15 6.12 3.45 -11.81
N VAL A 16 7.21 3.81 -11.12
CA VAL A 16 7.29 3.85 -9.66
C VAL A 16 7.39 5.29 -9.19
N GLU A 17 6.55 5.66 -8.24
CA GLU A 17 6.69 6.88 -7.46
C GLU A 17 6.76 6.52 -5.97
N GLU A 18 7.82 6.94 -5.27
CA GLU A 18 8.05 6.57 -3.88
C GLU A 18 8.35 7.76 -2.98
N ARG A 19 7.91 7.69 -1.72
CA ARG A 19 8.23 8.67 -0.69
C ARG A 19 8.52 8.00 0.64
N ARG A 20 9.70 8.29 1.19
CA ARG A 20 10.12 7.89 2.54
C ARG A 20 10.07 9.08 3.49
N GLN A 21 9.47 8.91 4.65
CA GLN A 21 9.33 9.96 5.66
C GLN A 21 9.52 9.38 7.07
N VAL A 22 10.33 10.03 7.90
CA VAL A 22 10.48 9.69 9.32
C VAL A 22 9.50 10.52 10.14
N GLY A 23 8.79 9.90 11.10
CA GLY A 23 7.92 10.61 12.05
C GLY A 23 6.59 11.17 11.49
N ALA A 24 6.32 11.06 10.18
CA ALA A 24 5.15 11.70 9.55
C ALA A 24 3.83 10.91 9.66
N CYS A 25 3.80 9.69 10.22
CA CYS A 25 2.63 8.82 10.07
C CYS A 25 1.35 9.37 10.71
N GLY A 26 1.45 10.23 11.72
CA GLY A 26 0.27 10.88 12.32
C GLY A 26 -0.35 11.94 11.40
N ALA A 27 0.46 12.65 10.62
CA ALA A 27 -0.01 13.62 9.63
C ALA A 27 -0.58 12.93 8.39
N THR A 28 -0.11 11.72 8.10
CA THR A 28 -0.50 10.93 6.93
C THR A 28 -1.40 9.75 7.30
N ALA A 29 -2.17 9.84 8.38
CA ALA A 29 -3.15 8.82 8.76
C ALA A 29 -4.49 9.45 9.15
N TYR A 30 -5.54 8.63 9.15
CA TYR A 30 -6.90 9.04 9.54
C TYR A 30 -7.56 8.00 10.45
N GLY A 31 -8.71 8.32 11.00
CA GLY A 31 -9.47 7.41 11.89
C GLY A 31 -8.76 7.09 13.21
N THR A 32 -9.00 5.88 13.71
CA THR A 32 -8.33 5.29 14.88
C THR A 32 -6.84 5.09 14.66
N VAL A 33 -6.40 4.76 13.45
CA VAL A 33 -4.97 4.64 13.11
C VAL A 33 -4.21 5.95 13.41
N LYS A 34 -4.81 7.11 13.09
CA LYS A 34 -4.22 8.41 13.45
C LYS A 34 -4.01 8.57 14.97
N ARG A 35 -4.97 8.10 15.78
CA ARG A 35 -4.89 8.15 17.25
C ARG A 35 -3.86 7.18 17.79
N PHE A 36 -3.80 5.96 17.25
CA PHE A 36 -2.76 4.99 17.56
C PHE A 36 -1.36 5.55 17.28
N PHE A 37 -1.24 6.32 16.21
CA PHE A 37 -0.02 7.02 15.89
C PHE A 37 0.28 8.23 16.79
N ALA A 38 -0.65 8.76 17.57
CA ALA A 38 -0.33 9.76 18.57
C ALA A 38 0.44 9.15 19.76
N SER A 39 0.18 7.88 20.11
CA SER A 39 0.84 7.18 21.22
C SER A 39 2.16 6.49 20.84
N HIS A 40 2.50 6.37 19.55
CA HIS A 40 3.70 5.62 19.08
C HIS A 40 4.65 6.44 18.18
N PRO A 41 5.18 7.61 18.61
CA PRO A 41 5.74 8.64 17.72
C PRO A 41 7.03 8.27 16.95
N ARG A 42 7.79 7.27 17.41
CA ARG A 42 9.03 6.82 16.74
C ARG A 42 8.72 5.71 15.75
N ARG A 43 8.69 6.05 14.47
CA ARG A 43 8.36 5.14 13.37
C ARG A 43 8.82 5.71 12.03
N THR A 44 9.11 4.82 11.10
CA THR A 44 9.45 5.19 9.73
C THR A 44 8.31 4.79 8.82
N LEU A 45 7.83 5.72 8.01
CA LEU A 45 6.84 5.45 6.98
C LEU A 45 7.52 5.45 5.62
N HIS A 46 7.30 4.39 4.88
CA HIS A 46 7.57 4.34 3.46
C HIS A 46 6.25 4.19 2.71
N ARG A 47 6.02 5.04 1.71
CA ARG A 47 4.86 4.93 0.82
C ARG A 47 5.36 4.75 -0.61
N PHE A 48 4.69 3.90 -1.35
CA PHE A 48 4.98 3.60 -2.74
C PHE A 48 3.67 3.62 -3.53
N LEU A 49 3.73 4.19 -4.73
CA LEU A 49 2.69 4.07 -5.73
C LEU A 49 3.32 3.54 -7.02
N ASP A 50 2.73 2.49 -7.60
CA ASP A 50 3.21 1.91 -8.84
C ASP A 50 2.07 1.84 -9.87
N ASP A 51 2.28 2.39 -11.07
CA ASP A 51 1.43 2.12 -12.23
C ASP A 51 1.98 0.91 -12.98
N LEU A 52 1.20 -0.17 -12.97
CA LEU A 52 1.52 -1.43 -13.60
C LEU A 52 0.69 -1.60 -14.85
N HIS A 53 1.36 -1.64 -16.00
CA HIS A 53 0.72 -1.88 -17.28
C HIS A 53 1.14 -3.21 -17.90
N LYS A 54 0.16 -4.02 -18.33
CA LYS A 54 0.39 -5.25 -19.09
C LYS A 54 -0.42 -5.22 -20.39
N PRO A 55 0.20 -5.43 -21.57
CA PRO A 55 -0.46 -5.28 -22.88
C PRO A 55 -1.78 -6.06 -23.07
N ARG A 56 -1.93 -7.21 -22.41
CA ARG A 56 -3.14 -8.06 -22.47
C ARG A 56 -3.85 -8.21 -21.11
N GLY A 57 -3.41 -7.48 -20.08
CA GLY A 57 -3.88 -7.65 -18.70
C GLY A 57 -4.57 -6.43 -18.09
N GLY A 58 -4.51 -5.28 -18.76
CA GLY A 58 -4.98 -4.00 -18.23
C GLY A 58 -3.89 -3.25 -17.46
N SER A 59 -4.24 -2.06 -16.99
CA SER A 59 -3.42 -1.26 -16.08
C SER A 59 -4.01 -1.30 -14.68
N VAL A 60 -3.14 -1.39 -13.67
CA VAL A 60 -3.54 -1.27 -12.26
C VAL A 60 -2.60 -0.30 -11.56
N VAL A 61 -3.15 0.42 -10.58
CA VAL A 61 -2.36 1.24 -9.67
C VAL A 61 -2.24 0.48 -8.36
N VAL A 62 -1.01 0.35 -7.90
CA VAL A 62 -0.66 -0.30 -6.64
C VAL A 62 -0.24 0.76 -5.65
N ALA A 63 -0.86 0.75 -4.49
CA ALA A 63 -0.61 1.61 -3.36
C ALA A 63 -0.05 0.76 -2.23
N ALA A 64 1.16 1.04 -1.76
CA ALA A 64 1.74 0.35 -0.61
C ALA A 64 2.20 1.35 0.45
N SER A 65 1.99 1.00 1.71
CA SER A 65 2.59 1.68 2.86
C SER A 65 3.25 0.66 3.76
N THR A 66 4.49 0.94 4.13
CA THR A 66 5.26 0.16 5.09
C THR A 66 5.57 1.04 6.30
N VAL A 67 5.24 0.56 7.49
CA VAL A 67 5.49 1.25 8.75
C VAL A 67 6.40 0.38 9.60
N ASP A 68 7.59 0.89 9.88
CA ASP A 68 8.51 0.30 10.84
C ASP A 68 8.18 0.82 12.23
N MET A 69 7.73 -0.09 13.09
CA MET A 69 7.27 0.16 14.45
C MET A 69 8.41 -0.09 15.46
N PRO A 70 8.32 0.45 16.69
CA PRO A 70 9.41 0.30 17.66
C PRO A 70 9.58 -1.13 18.18
N ASP A 71 8.54 -1.96 18.10
CA ASP A 71 8.51 -3.35 18.58
C ASP A 71 7.42 -4.14 17.82
N VAL A 72 7.41 -5.46 17.96
CA VAL A 72 6.48 -6.40 17.33
C VAL A 72 5.07 -6.20 17.85
N GLU A 73 4.87 -6.03 19.16
CA GLU A 73 3.54 -5.85 19.76
C GLU A 73 2.76 -4.64 19.16
N PRO A 74 3.31 -3.42 19.11
CA PRO A 74 2.61 -2.30 18.46
C PRO A 74 2.53 -2.47 16.93
N ALA A 75 3.39 -3.27 16.30
CA ALA A 75 3.25 -3.59 14.88
C ALA A 75 2.06 -4.51 14.59
N ASP A 76 1.85 -5.50 15.46
CA ASP A 76 0.70 -6.40 15.44
C ASP A 76 -0.60 -5.63 15.68
N GLN A 77 -0.65 -4.83 16.75
CA GLN A 77 -1.80 -3.95 17.04
C GLN A 77 -2.11 -2.98 15.90
N PHE A 78 -1.08 -2.44 15.25
CA PHE A 78 -1.27 -1.57 14.09
C PHE A 78 -1.88 -2.33 12.91
N THR A 79 -1.40 -3.55 12.64
CA THR A 79 -1.90 -4.42 11.57
C THR A 79 -3.36 -4.79 11.81
N ASP A 80 -3.70 -5.22 13.03
CA ASP A 80 -5.08 -5.50 13.44
C ASP A 80 -6.00 -4.29 13.25
N LEU A 81 -5.51 -3.10 13.59
CA LEU A 81 -6.28 -1.88 13.39
C LEU A 81 -6.58 -1.66 11.92
N VAL A 82 -5.60 -1.67 11.02
CA VAL A 82 -5.84 -1.36 9.60
C VAL A 82 -6.63 -2.45 8.86
N ASP A 83 -6.57 -3.69 9.33
CA ASP A 83 -7.36 -4.81 8.79
C ASP A 83 -8.84 -4.73 9.24
N ALA A 84 -9.09 -4.13 10.40
CA ALA A 84 -10.44 -3.90 10.89
C ALA A 84 -11.14 -2.79 10.10
N HIS A 85 -12.27 -3.13 9.47
CA HIS A 85 -13.04 -2.17 8.68
C HIS A 85 -13.50 -0.96 9.51
N GLY A 86 -13.25 0.25 9.01
CA GLY A 86 -13.73 1.51 9.61
C GLY A 86 -12.82 2.16 10.67
N THR A 87 -11.68 1.55 10.98
CA THR A 87 -10.67 2.10 11.91
C THR A 87 -9.73 3.13 11.25
N GLY A 88 -9.74 3.22 9.92
CA GLY A 88 -8.87 4.11 9.14
C GLY A 88 -7.59 3.43 8.65
N ASN A 89 -6.72 4.20 8.00
CA ASN A 89 -5.48 3.70 7.41
C ASN A 89 -4.43 4.83 7.30
N VAL A 90 -3.24 4.50 6.80
CA VAL A 90 -2.28 5.47 6.27
C VAL A 90 -2.79 5.99 4.93
N LEU A 91 -2.78 7.31 4.75
CA LEU A 91 -3.04 7.97 3.48
C LEU A 91 -1.97 7.58 2.48
N VAL A 92 -2.38 6.83 1.46
CA VAL A 92 -1.45 6.40 0.42
C VAL A 92 -1.13 7.54 -0.55
N LEU A 93 -2.10 8.41 -0.88
CA LEU A 93 -1.93 9.47 -1.88
C LEU A 93 -1.85 10.88 -1.25
N PRO A 94 -0.74 11.60 -1.48
CA PRO A 94 -0.73 13.06 -1.59
C PRO A 94 -1.51 13.56 -2.81
N GLU A 95 -1.91 14.83 -2.79
CA GLU A 95 -2.66 15.53 -3.86
C GLU A 95 -1.97 15.44 -5.24
N GLU A 96 -0.64 15.32 -5.26
CA GLU A 96 0.18 15.19 -6.48
C GLU A 96 -0.07 13.89 -7.25
N PHE A 97 -0.56 12.84 -6.59
CA PHE A 97 -0.82 11.54 -7.20
C PHE A 97 -2.25 11.43 -7.80
N GLN A 98 -3.02 12.53 -7.81
CA GLN A 98 -4.34 12.60 -8.43
C GLN A 98 -4.34 12.33 -9.95
N THR A 99 -3.15 12.35 -10.59
CA THR A 99 -2.93 12.01 -12.01
C THR A 99 -3.55 10.66 -12.38
N TYR A 100 -3.55 9.70 -11.46
CA TYR A 100 -4.00 8.34 -11.74
C TYR A 100 -5.54 8.15 -11.75
N ARG A 101 -6.32 9.15 -11.29
CA ARG A 101 -7.81 9.10 -11.22
C ARG A 101 -8.36 7.79 -10.63
N VAL A 102 -7.63 7.18 -9.71
CA VAL A 102 -8.02 5.94 -9.04
C VAL A 102 -8.63 6.25 -7.67
N ARG A 103 -9.75 5.59 -7.37
CA ARG A 103 -10.32 5.57 -6.02
C ARG A 103 -9.94 4.26 -5.35
N PHE A 104 -9.17 4.34 -4.27
CA PHE A 104 -8.90 3.21 -3.40
C PHE A 104 -10.13 2.88 -2.56
N THR A 105 -10.69 1.69 -2.77
CA THR A 105 -11.95 1.21 -2.16
C THR A 105 -11.78 0.33 -0.93
N GLY A 106 -10.65 -0.37 -0.82
CA GLY A 106 -10.35 -1.37 0.20
C GLY A 106 -10.66 -2.81 -0.25
N HIS A 107 -11.28 -3.01 -1.43
CA HIS A 107 -11.71 -4.34 -1.88
C HIS A 107 -10.57 -5.28 -2.30
N ARG A 108 -9.43 -4.72 -2.70
CA ARG A 108 -8.27 -5.45 -3.22
C ARG A 108 -7.06 -5.12 -2.35
N TYR A 109 -7.18 -5.48 -1.09
CA TYR A 109 -6.27 -5.15 -0.01
C TYR A 109 -5.61 -6.42 0.53
N ASP A 110 -4.37 -6.32 0.96
CA ASP A 110 -3.67 -7.33 1.76
C ASP A 110 -2.70 -6.62 2.70
N SER A 111 -2.38 -7.28 3.79
CA SER A 111 -1.47 -6.81 4.81
C SER A 111 -0.63 -7.96 5.31
N TRP A 112 0.56 -7.63 5.78
CA TRP A 112 1.40 -8.59 6.47
C TRP A 112 2.38 -7.88 7.39
N LEU A 113 2.83 -8.62 8.39
CA LEU A 113 3.83 -8.20 9.36
C LEU A 113 5.10 -9.04 9.18
N GLU A 114 6.25 -8.37 9.08
CA GLU A 114 7.57 -8.97 9.15
C GLU A 114 8.33 -8.33 10.32
N ASP A 115 8.40 -9.01 11.47
CA ASP A 115 8.94 -8.48 12.73
C ASP A 115 8.26 -7.17 13.17
N THR A 116 8.93 -6.03 13.01
CA THR A 116 8.40 -4.69 13.33
C THR A 116 7.84 -3.97 12.12
N LEU A 117 7.92 -4.58 10.94
CA LEU A 117 7.63 -3.98 9.66
C LEU A 117 6.24 -4.37 9.17
N ALA A 118 5.25 -3.52 9.43
CA ALA A 118 3.90 -3.71 8.93
C ALA A 118 3.78 -3.16 7.51
N THR A 119 3.34 -4.00 6.56
CA THR A 119 3.09 -3.60 5.18
C THR A 119 1.62 -3.76 4.84
N HIS A 120 1.07 -2.74 4.18
CA HIS A 120 -0.30 -2.73 3.68
C HIS A 120 -0.26 -2.35 2.21
N ILE A 121 -0.96 -3.11 1.40
CA ILE A 121 -1.02 -2.90 -0.04
C ILE A 121 -2.46 -2.89 -0.52
N GLN A 122 -2.71 -2.06 -1.52
CA GLN A 122 -3.98 -2.02 -2.21
C GLN A 122 -3.76 -1.87 -3.70
N VAL A 123 -4.59 -2.57 -4.49
CA VAL A 123 -4.48 -2.57 -5.95
C VAL A 123 -5.81 -2.17 -6.55
N GLU A 124 -5.82 -1.22 -7.46
CA GLU A 124 -7.05 -0.81 -8.14
C GLU A 124 -6.89 -0.72 -9.65
N PRO A 125 -7.95 -1.02 -10.42
CA PRO A 125 -8.01 -0.76 -11.85
C PRO A 125 -7.66 0.69 -12.22
N ALA A 126 -6.81 0.88 -13.21
CA ALA A 126 -6.55 2.20 -13.79
C ALA A 126 -7.40 2.44 -15.05
N GLY A 127 -7.80 3.70 -15.30
CA GLY A 127 -8.40 4.10 -16.58
C GLY A 127 -9.81 3.58 -16.87
N GLY A 128 -10.58 3.19 -15.83
CA GLY A 128 -12.00 2.82 -15.96
C GLY A 128 -12.27 1.49 -16.67
N ARG A 129 -11.24 0.71 -17.00
CA ARG A 129 -11.37 -0.62 -17.58
C ARG A 129 -11.01 -1.66 -16.52
N GLU A 130 -11.90 -2.59 -16.26
CA GLU A 130 -11.60 -3.72 -15.37
C GLU A 130 -10.37 -4.47 -15.92
N PRO A 131 -9.31 -4.66 -15.10
CA PRO A 131 -8.19 -5.49 -15.48
C PRO A 131 -8.68 -6.93 -15.65
N GLY A 132 -7.91 -7.74 -16.38
CA GLY A 132 -8.24 -9.16 -16.49
C GLY A 132 -8.39 -9.78 -15.09
N LEU A 133 -9.33 -10.73 -14.92
CA LEU A 133 -9.69 -11.35 -13.62
C LEU A 133 -8.47 -11.82 -12.81
N PHE A 134 -7.40 -12.22 -13.49
CA PHE A 134 -6.17 -12.72 -12.87
C PHE A 134 -5.10 -11.65 -12.61
N THR A 135 -5.20 -10.45 -13.19
CA THR A 135 -4.17 -9.41 -13.09
C THR A 135 -4.03 -8.92 -11.66
N THR A 136 -5.12 -8.52 -11.01
CA THR A 136 -5.07 -8.05 -9.61
C THR A 136 -4.55 -9.14 -8.68
N THR A 137 -5.05 -10.36 -8.80
CA THR A 137 -4.60 -11.49 -7.97
C THR A 137 -3.12 -11.81 -8.19
N GLU A 138 -2.63 -11.76 -9.44
CA GLU A 138 -1.22 -11.95 -9.76
C GLU A 138 -0.35 -10.85 -9.15
N VAL A 139 -0.77 -9.58 -9.28
CA VAL A 139 -0.05 -8.43 -8.70
C VAL A 139 0.06 -8.55 -7.19
N MET A 140 -1.06 -8.87 -6.52
CA MET A 140 -1.11 -9.08 -5.06
C MET A 140 -0.21 -10.25 -4.63
N ARG A 141 -0.29 -11.40 -5.31
CA ARG A 141 0.58 -12.54 -5.00
C ARG A 141 2.05 -12.18 -5.14
N LEU A 142 2.43 -11.42 -6.16
CA LEU A 142 3.82 -11.00 -6.36
C LEU A 142 4.28 -9.92 -5.37
N ALA A 143 3.37 -9.26 -4.64
CA ALA A 143 3.74 -8.28 -3.62
C ALA A 143 4.33 -8.93 -2.36
N ARG A 144 3.76 -10.06 -1.92
CA ARG A 144 4.00 -10.69 -0.62
C ARG A 144 5.31 -11.50 -0.47
N TRP A 145 6.01 -11.83 -1.57
CA TRP A 145 7.12 -12.82 -1.57
C TRP A 145 8.41 -12.32 -2.20
#